data_AF-A0A2T3W811-F1
#
_entry.id   AF-A0A2T3W811-F1
#
_cell.length_a   1.000
_cell.length_b   1.000
_cell.length_c   1.000
_cell.angle_alpha   90.00
_cell.angle_beta   90.00
_cell.angle_gamma   90.00
#
_symmetry.space_group_name_H-M   'P 1'
#
loop_
_entity.id
_entity.type
_entity.pdbx_description
1 polymer ?
#
loop_
_entity_poly.entity_id
_entity_poly.type
_entity_poly.pdbx_seq_one_letter_code
_entity_poly.pdbx_strand_id
1 'polypeptide(L)'
;MTPAHPPLAVQDITVRLGGEVILDGVTLDVQRGEFLALIGPSGGGKSTLLRVLAGLLRPGGGTVHIATPPALVFQDYRLLPWRTALRNVALPADLGTGGGLAPDEALKMVGMEAYGPYFPAQLSGGMRARVALARALAQSGDVLLLDEPFAALDALVRERFNAELRHLHEKTGRTTVLVTHSIREAVWLADRVAVLRGGKIVELLDTRGEGRVSAYTDGLEAHLRAVLGTGDSTRLRLGSRPAPSRAWVLPVAAVALALALWTWGAARLDQPFLLPTPGAVWQEAVRTAPALASAFWVTVRTALLGTLLGALAGVLIGYPLARWRALERFLSPFLVASQSTPIVVLAPLLVSWLGFGFLPALVVSALSALYPILVATLVGVRELEATYHELFSSLRATRWQRLTRLELPGALPVLLGGLRLAASLALIGAVVWEFVDPNQKGLGLAVQVAGVYQNKAGQFAAIALLVAYGVLVYLLITGLERRVMRRRGR
;
A
#
# COMPACT_ATOMS: atom_id res chain seq x y z
N MET A 1 44.49 -25.34 9.98
CA MET A 1 43.74 -24.27 9.29
C MET A 1 42.52 -24.93 8.67
N THR A 2 41.33 -24.70 9.22
CA THR A 2 40.06 -25.19 8.66
C THR A 2 39.90 -24.61 7.25
N PRO A 3 39.56 -25.39 6.21
CA PRO A 3 39.36 -24.82 4.88
C PRO A 3 38.28 -23.74 4.96
N ALA A 4 38.59 -22.55 4.46
CA ALA A 4 37.68 -21.42 4.49
C ALA A 4 36.46 -21.77 3.63
N HIS A 5 35.33 -22.10 4.27
CA HIS A 5 34.10 -22.38 3.55
C HIS A 5 33.67 -21.14 2.75
N PRO A 6 33.26 -21.31 1.48
CA PRO A 6 32.80 -20.19 0.66
C PRO A 6 31.61 -19.49 1.33
N PRO A 7 31.50 -18.16 1.21
CA PRO A 7 30.41 -17.39 1.81
C PRO A 7 29.02 -17.84 1.32
N LEU A 8 28.94 -18.44 0.13
CA LEU A 8 27.74 -19.02 -0.43
C LEU A 8 28.11 -20.31 -1.17
N ALA A 9 27.45 -21.42 -0.81
CA ALA A 9 27.54 -22.67 -1.53
C ALA A 9 26.21 -23.42 -1.48
N VAL A 10 25.86 -24.04 -2.59
CA VAL A 10 24.73 -24.94 -2.74
C VAL A 10 25.21 -26.27 -3.31
N GLN A 11 24.68 -27.37 -2.80
CA GLN A 11 25.02 -28.72 -3.24
C GLN A 11 23.75 -29.51 -3.51
N ASP A 12 23.67 -30.10 -4.70
CA ASP A 12 22.61 -30.99 -5.15
C ASP A 12 21.18 -30.44 -4.93
N ILE A 13 20.99 -29.14 -5.19
CA ILE A 13 19.72 -28.48 -4.94
C ILE A 13 18.66 -28.93 -5.93
N THR A 14 17.57 -29.45 -5.39
CA THR A 14 16.38 -29.82 -6.15
C THR A 14 15.17 -29.02 -5.67
N VAL A 15 14.45 -28.41 -6.60
CA VAL A 15 13.22 -27.65 -6.32
C VAL A 15 12.11 -28.13 -7.22
N ARG A 16 10.97 -28.48 -6.62
CA ARG A 16 9.74 -28.83 -7.31
C ARG A 16 8.63 -27.86 -6.94
N LEU A 17 7.97 -27.29 -7.94
CA LEU A 17 6.82 -26.39 -7.77
C LEU A 17 5.65 -26.91 -8.60
N GLY A 18 4.50 -27.11 -7.97
CA GLY A 18 3.30 -27.59 -8.69
C GLY A 18 3.44 -28.97 -9.34
N GLY A 19 4.42 -29.78 -8.92
CA GLY A 19 4.73 -31.09 -9.52
C GLY A 19 5.83 -31.04 -10.60
N GLU A 20 6.19 -29.86 -11.10
CA GLU A 20 7.28 -29.70 -12.08
C GLU A 20 8.63 -29.50 -11.39
N VAL A 21 9.67 -30.10 -11.96
CA VAL A 21 11.06 -29.93 -11.50
C VAL A 21 11.60 -28.63 -12.11
N ILE A 22 11.93 -27.67 -11.25
CA ILE A 22 12.44 -26.35 -11.66
C ILE A 22 13.96 -26.26 -11.52
N LEU A 23 14.52 -26.88 -10.47
CA LEU A 23 15.95 -27.07 -10.28
C LEU A 23 16.20 -28.56 -10.04
N ASP A 24 17.24 -29.11 -10.67
CA ASP A 24 17.55 -30.54 -10.67
C ASP A 24 19.05 -30.75 -10.40
N GLY A 25 19.40 -31.00 -9.14
CA GLY A 25 20.77 -31.29 -8.71
C GLY A 25 21.77 -30.13 -8.87
N VAL A 26 21.34 -28.88 -8.61
CA VAL A 26 22.20 -27.71 -8.80
C VAL A 26 23.28 -27.61 -7.72
N THR A 27 24.54 -27.59 -8.14
CA THR A 27 25.71 -27.38 -7.28
C THR A 27 26.48 -26.16 -7.75
N LEU A 28 26.74 -25.21 -6.84
CA LEU A 28 27.39 -23.93 -7.13
C LEU A 28 28.04 -23.37 -5.87
N ASP A 29 29.28 -22.90 -5.98
CA ASP A 29 30.00 -22.16 -4.95
C ASP A 29 30.42 -20.77 -5.43
N VAL A 30 30.36 -19.79 -4.53
CA VAL A 30 30.77 -18.41 -4.78
C VAL A 30 31.79 -18.01 -3.72
N GLN A 31 32.98 -17.64 -4.18
CA GLN A 31 34.12 -17.27 -3.36
C GLN A 31 33.94 -15.87 -2.77
N ARG A 32 34.67 -15.58 -1.68
CA ARG A 32 34.60 -14.26 -1.03
C ARG A 32 35.08 -13.16 -1.96
N GLY A 33 34.25 -12.13 -2.13
CA GLY A 33 34.54 -10.99 -2.99
C GLY A 33 34.39 -11.29 -4.48
N GLU A 34 33.89 -12.47 -4.84
CA GLU A 34 33.64 -12.83 -6.24
C GLU A 34 32.38 -12.13 -6.76
N PHE A 35 32.43 -11.70 -8.02
CA PHE A 35 31.25 -11.33 -8.79
C PHE A 35 30.83 -12.52 -9.68
N LEU A 36 29.77 -13.24 -9.32
CA LEU A 36 29.20 -14.30 -10.16
C LEU A 36 27.99 -13.77 -10.94
N ALA A 37 27.93 -14.00 -12.25
CA ALA A 37 26.70 -13.82 -13.02
C ALA A 37 26.03 -15.17 -13.32
N LEU A 38 24.72 -15.24 -13.09
CA LEU A 38 23.85 -16.35 -13.45
C LEU A 38 23.03 -15.97 -14.68
N ILE A 39 23.29 -16.65 -15.79
CA ILE A 39 22.60 -16.41 -17.07
C ILE A 39 21.82 -17.64 -17.54
N GLY A 40 20.90 -17.44 -18.46
CA GLY A 40 20.10 -18.53 -19.03
C GLY A 40 18.78 -18.03 -19.63
N PRO A 41 18.09 -18.87 -20.42
CA PRO A 41 16.81 -18.51 -21.02
C PRO A 41 15.74 -18.19 -19.96
N SER A 42 14.69 -17.48 -20.37
CA SER A 42 13.50 -17.30 -19.52
C SER A 42 12.92 -18.68 -19.15
N GLY A 43 12.45 -18.83 -17.90
CA GLY A 43 11.99 -20.12 -17.38
C GLY A 43 13.10 -21.11 -17.00
N GLY A 44 14.39 -20.78 -17.17
CA GLY A 44 15.51 -21.68 -16.85
C GLY A 44 15.75 -21.96 -15.35
N GLY A 45 15.00 -21.33 -14.44
CA GLY A 45 15.10 -21.51 -12.99
C GLY A 45 15.93 -20.45 -12.24
N LYS A 46 16.38 -19.37 -12.91
CA LYS A 46 17.31 -18.38 -12.34
C LYS A 46 16.78 -17.70 -11.07
N SER A 47 15.60 -17.09 -11.15
CA SER A 47 14.97 -16.45 -9.99
C SER A 47 14.56 -17.48 -8.92
N THR A 48 14.33 -18.74 -9.28
CA THR A 48 14.09 -19.83 -8.32
C THR A 48 15.36 -20.14 -7.53
N LEU A 49 16.51 -20.27 -8.22
CA LEU A 49 17.80 -20.45 -7.56
C LEU A 49 18.12 -19.24 -6.68
N LEU A 50 17.90 -18.03 -7.16
CA LEU A 50 18.12 -16.81 -6.37
C LEU A 50 17.23 -16.76 -5.11
N ARG A 51 15.96 -17.22 -5.20
CA ARG A 51 15.08 -17.34 -4.02
C ARG A 51 15.58 -18.40 -3.03
N VAL A 52 16.18 -19.49 -3.49
CA VAL A 52 16.83 -20.48 -2.61
C VAL A 52 18.03 -19.84 -1.91
N LEU A 53 18.89 -19.15 -2.66
CA LEU A 53 20.04 -18.42 -2.12
C LEU A 53 19.64 -17.31 -1.14
N ALA A 54 18.50 -16.66 -1.35
CA ALA A 54 17.97 -15.64 -0.45
C ALA A 54 17.28 -16.23 0.81
N GLY A 55 17.15 -17.57 0.90
CA GLY A 55 16.39 -18.24 1.96
C GLY A 55 14.87 -18.03 1.88
N LEU A 56 14.37 -17.52 0.75
CA LEU A 56 12.94 -17.30 0.49
C LEU A 56 12.22 -18.58 0.03
N LEU A 57 12.96 -19.54 -0.52
CA LEU A 57 12.45 -20.83 -0.95
C LEU A 57 13.29 -21.95 -0.34
N ARG A 58 12.64 -22.89 0.37
CA ARG A 58 13.32 -24.08 0.87
C ARG A 58 13.40 -25.12 -0.25
N PRO A 59 14.59 -25.67 -0.56
CA PRO A 59 14.71 -26.72 -1.54
C PRO A 59 14.11 -28.04 -1.02
N GLY A 60 13.69 -28.91 -1.94
CA GLY A 60 13.18 -30.24 -1.63
C GLY A 60 14.29 -31.28 -1.37
N GLY A 61 15.52 -30.98 -1.78
CA GLY A 61 16.72 -31.80 -1.56
C GLY A 61 17.99 -30.96 -1.70
N GLY A 62 19.12 -31.50 -1.24
CA GLY A 62 20.42 -30.83 -1.23
C GLY A 62 20.67 -29.96 0.01
N THR A 63 21.82 -29.27 0.04
CA THR A 63 22.24 -28.42 1.15
C THR A 63 22.56 -27.00 0.68
N VAL A 64 22.20 -26.01 1.51
CA VAL A 64 22.48 -24.59 1.28
C VAL A 64 23.32 -24.07 2.43
N HIS A 65 24.52 -23.60 2.14
CA HIS A 65 25.42 -22.93 3.07
C HIS A 65 25.53 -21.45 2.71
N ILE A 66 25.20 -20.58 3.66
CA ILE A 66 25.31 -19.13 3.51
C ILE A 66 25.89 -18.56 4.81
N ALA A 67 27.06 -17.92 4.72
CA ALA A 67 27.79 -17.43 5.89
C ALA A 67 27.11 -16.23 6.57
N THR A 68 26.56 -15.30 5.78
CA THR A 68 25.83 -14.13 6.30
C THR A 68 24.52 -13.93 5.56
N PRO A 69 23.46 -13.40 6.20
CA PRO A 69 22.20 -13.14 5.53
C PRO A 69 22.42 -12.27 4.28
N PRO A 70 22.01 -12.72 3.09
CA PRO A 70 22.26 -11.98 1.86
C PRO A 70 21.35 -10.77 1.76
N ALA A 71 21.88 -9.68 1.19
CA ALA A 71 21.08 -8.53 0.80
C ALA A 71 20.53 -8.74 -0.61
N LEU A 72 19.22 -8.61 -0.80
CA LEU A 72 18.55 -8.89 -2.08
C LEU A 72 17.97 -7.61 -2.70
N VAL A 73 18.33 -7.37 -3.96
CA VAL A 73 17.70 -6.36 -4.82
C VAL A 73 16.80 -7.09 -5.81
N PHE A 74 15.49 -6.83 -5.72
CA PHE A 74 14.49 -7.39 -6.62
C PHE A 74 14.39 -6.58 -7.92
N GLN A 75 13.97 -7.24 -9.00
CA GLN A 75 13.76 -6.65 -10.33
C GLN A 75 12.82 -5.44 -10.31
N ASP A 76 11.75 -5.49 -9.53
CA ASP A 76 10.74 -4.44 -9.36
C ASP A 76 11.09 -3.42 -8.25
N TYR A 77 12.29 -3.54 -7.65
CA TYR A 77 12.86 -2.71 -6.59
C TYR A 77 12.12 -2.73 -5.24
N ARG A 78 10.80 -2.95 -5.24
CA ARG A 78 9.93 -3.10 -4.06
C ARG A 78 10.14 -2.00 -3.03
N LEU A 79 10.26 -0.75 -3.49
CA LEU A 79 10.31 0.40 -2.59
C LEU A 79 8.91 0.61 -2.00
N LEU A 80 8.82 0.81 -0.69
CA LEU A 80 7.56 1.07 -0.01
C LEU A 80 7.05 2.47 -0.42
N PRO A 81 5.87 2.59 -1.03
CA PRO A 81 5.41 3.83 -1.63
C PRO A 81 5.10 4.92 -0.59
N TRP A 82 4.81 4.53 0.66
CA TRP A 82 4.58 5.45 1.78
C TRP A 82 5.85 5.86 2.53
N ARG A 83 7.04 5.42 2.08
CA ARG A 83 8.33 5.81 2.67
C ARG A 83 9.13 6.62 1.64
N THR A 84 9.86 7.61 2.12
CA THR A 84 10.83 8.35 1.28
C THR A 84 12.01 7.45 0.89
N ALA A 85 12.89 7.89 -0.01
CA ALA A 85 14.10 7.17 -0.39
C ALA A 85 14.96 6.85 0.83
N LEU A 86 15.24 7.85 1.67
CA LEU A 86 16.00 7.67 2.92
C LEU A 86 15.32 6.65 3.86
N ARG A 87 14.00 6.77 4.02
CA ARG A 87 13.25 5.82 4.85
C ARG A 87 13.23 4.42 4.24
N ASN A 88 13.24 4.26 2.93
CA ASN A 88 13.35 2.96 2.29
C ASN A 88 14.73 2.33 2.54
N VAL A 89 15.79 3.12 2.46
CA VAL A 89 17.15 2.68 2.76
C VAL A 89 17.32 2.33 4.24
N ALA A 90 16.65 3.05 5.15
CA ALA A 90 16.63 2.75 6.58
C ALA A 90 15.78 1.51 6.97
N LEU A 91 15.05 0.91 6.02
CA LEU A 91 14.14 -0.21 6.31
C LEU A 91 14.84 -1.42 6.97
N PRO A 92 16.04 -1.87 6.55
CA PRO A 92 16.74 -2.97 7.22
C PRO A 92 17.02 -2.65 8.68
N ALA A 93 17.47 -1.42 8.99
CA ALA A 93 17.72 -0.98 10.36
C ALA A 93 16.44 -0.98 11.21
N ASP A 94 15.33 -0.47 10.67
CA ASP A 94 14.00 -0.51 11.31
C ASP A 94 13.52 -1.93 11.65
N LEU A 95 14.00 -2.93 10.90
CA LEU A 95 13.62 -4.34 11.04
C LEU A 95 14.62 -5.16 11.86
N GLY A 96 15.73 -4.57 12.29
CA GLY A 96 16.78 -5.26 13.03
C GLY A 96 17.75 -6.06 12.16
N THR A 97 17.77 -5.82 10.85
CA THR A 97 18.75 -6.36 9.90
C THR A 97 19.65 -5.27 9.31
N GLY A 98 19.79 -4.14 10.01
CA GLY A 98 20.78 -3.12 9.71
C GLY A 98 22.20 -3.57 10.11
N GLY A 99 23.16 -2.67 10.06
CA GLY A 99 24.58 -2.98 10.36
C GLY A 99 25.49 -2.97 9.14
N GLY A 100 24.96 -2.62 7.97
CA GLY A 100 25.75 -2.14 6.84
C GLY A 100 26.04 -0.64 6.97
N LEU A 101 26.07 0.06 5.83
CA LEU A 101 26.25 1.51 5.80
C LEU A 101 25.08 2.24 6.47
N ALA A 102 25.36 3.40 7.08
CA ALA A 102 24.29 4.28 7.54
C ALA A 102 23.41 4.71 6.36
N PRO A 103 22.08 4.91 6.53
CA PRO A 103 21.20 5.18 5.40
C PRO A 103 21.59 6.38 4.53
N ASP A 104 22.07 7.46 5.14
CA ASP A 104 22.56 8.65 4.42
C ASP A 104 23.85 8.35 3.65
N GLU A 105 24.78 7.59 4.23
CA GLU A 105 26.01 7.16 3.58
C GLU A 105 25.73 6.20 2.41
N ALA A 106 24.78 5.28 2.58
CA ALA A 106 24.36 4.36 1.55
C ALA A 106 23.73 5.11 0.36
N LEU A 107 22.90 6.13 0.61
CA LEU A 107 22.37 7.01 -0.44
C LEU A 107 23.49 7.81 -1.12
N LYS A 108 24.45 8.33 -0.35
CA LYS A 108 25.61 9.04 -0.89
C LYS A 108 26.46 8.14 -1.79
N MET A 109 26.66 6.88 -1.41
CA MET A 109 27.43 5.89 -2.17
C MET A 109 26.86 5.65 -3.58
N VAL A 110 25.54 5.77 -3.73
CA VAL A 110 24.84 5.62 -5.02
C VAL A 110 24.49 6.96 -5.67
N GLY A 111 24.99 8.09 -5.16
CA GLY A 111 24.72 9.43 -5.71
C GLY A 111 23.27 9.90 -5.56
N MET A 112 22.56 9.44 -4.52
CA MET A 112 21.14 9.74 -4.26
C MET A 112 20.89 10.61 -3.01
N GLU A 113 21.93 11.22 -2.45
CA GLU A 113 21.87 12.05 -1.24
C GLU A 113 20.80 13.15 -1.32
N ALA A 114 20.78 13.91 -2.42
CA ALA A 114 19.80 14.99 -2.64
C ALA A 114 18.34 14.51 -2.74
N TYR A 115 18.11 13.21 -2.96
CA TYR A 115 16.77 12.64 -3.17
C TYR A 115 16.23 11.89 -1.94
N GLY A 116 16.96 11.91 -0.81
CA GLY A 116 16.52 11.28 0.45
C GLY A 116 15.07 11.58 0.87
N PRO A 117 14.57 12.83 0.74
CA PRO A 117 13.19 13.19 1.08
C PRO A 117 12.11 12.76 0.08
N TYR A 118 12.48 12.27 -1.11
CA TYR A 118 11.53 11.99 -2.19
C TYR A 118 10.87 10.62 -2.02
N PHE A 119 9.61 10.50 -2.42
CA PHE A 119 8.88 9.23 -2.46
C PHE A 119 9.14 8.46 -3.77
N PRO A 120 9.01 7.12 -3.79
CA PRO A 120 9.25 6.31 -4.99
C PRO A 120 8.51 6.76 -6.25
N ALA A 121 7.28 7.28 -6.09
CA ALA A 121 6.47 7.81 -7.21
C ALA A 121 7.08 9.06 -7.86
N GLN A 122 8.00 9.74 -7.17
CA GLN A 122 8.69 10.93 -7.64
C GLN A 122 10.08 10.61 -8.23
N LEU A 123 10.49 9.33 -8.26
CA LEU A 123 11.80 8.90 -8.73
C LEU A 123 11.69 8.24 -10.11
N SER A 124 12.67 8.46 -11.00
CA SER A 124 12.77 7.73 -12.26
C SER A 124 13.10 6.24 -12.02
N GLY A 125 12.99 5.40 -13.07
CA GLY A 125 13.32 3.97 -12.96
C GLY A 125 14.74 3.71 -12.43
N GLY A 126 15.74 4.41 -13.00
CA GLY A 126 17.13 4.30 -12.56
C GLY A 126 17.33 4.81 -11.13
N MET A 127 16.67 5.91 -10.76
CA MET A 127 16.72 6.42 -9.38
C MET A 127 16.16 5.41 -8.37
N ARG A 128 15.07 4.70 -8.71
CA ARG A 128 14.53 3.63 -7.87
C ARG A 128 15.50 2.46 -7.73
N ALA A 129 16.19 2.08 -8.81
CA ALA A 129 17.23 1.05 -8.78
C ALA A 129 18.37 1.42 -7.81
N ARG A 130 18.85 2.68 -7.86
CA ARG A 130 19.88 3.19 -6.93
C ARG A 130 19.44 3.14 -5.49
N VAL A 131 18.20 3.57 -5.21
CA VAL A 131 17.65 3.53 -3.84
C VAL A 131 17.51 2.09 -3.33
N ALA A 132 17.12 1.14 -4.19
CA ALA A 132 17.07 -0.27 -3.82
C ALA A 132 18.45 -0.86 -3.54
N LEU A 133 19.46 -0.47 -4.32
CA LEU A 133 20.86 -0.85 -4.10
C LEU A 133 21.39 -0.24 -2.79
N ALA A 134 21.13 1.04 -2.52
CA ALA A 134 21.46 1.66 -1.24
C ALA A 134 20.81 0.94 -0.05
N ARG A 135 19.54 0.51 -0.18
CA ARG A 135 18.88 -0.30 0.84
C ARG A 135 19.61 -1.63 1.10
N ALA A 136 20.09 -2.29 0.04
CA ALA A 136 20.90 -3.50 0.18
C ALA A 136 22.28 -3.21 0.83
N LEU A 137 22.88 -2.05 0.56
CA LEU A 137 24.12 -1.62 1.23
C LEU A 137 23.94 -1.34 2.72
N ALA A 138 22.77 -0.84 3.13
CA ALA A 138 22.44 -0.58 4.53
C ALA A 138 22.18 -1.86 5.35
N GLN A 139 21.90 -2.99 4.69
CA GLN A 139 21.73 -4.29 5.34
C GLN A 139 23.08 -4.87 5.79
N SER A 140 23.08 -5.55 6.94
CA SER A 140 24.22 -6.36 7.37
C SER A 140 24.38 -7.57 6.43
N GLY A 141 25.53 -7.71 5.78
CA GLY A 141 25.83 -8.88 4.97
C GLY A 141 26.96 -8.64 3.99
N ASP A 142 27.78 -9.68 3.80
CA ASP A 142 28.88 -9.70 2.84
C ASP A 142 28.42 -10.17 1.45
N VAL A 143 27.18 -10.65 1.33
CA VAL A 143 26.61 -11.22 0.10
C VAL A 143 25.51 -10.32 -0.44
N LEU A 144 25.62 -9.94 -1.72
CA LEU A 144 24.65 -9.15 -2.46
C LEU A 144 24.06 -10.00 -3.60
N LEU A 145 22.74 -10.18 -3.58
CA LEU A 145 21.98 -10.88 -4.61
C LEU A 145 21.20 -9.85 -5.43
N LEU A 146 21.34 -9.89 -6.75
CA LEU A 146 20.71 -8.94 -7.67
C LEU A 146 19.86 -9.70 -8.69
N ASP A 147 18.54 -9.54 -8.63
CA ASP A 147 17.60 -10.15 -9.58
C ASP A 147 17.27 -9.17 -10.71
N GLU A 148 17.96 -9.28 -11.85
CA GLU A 148 17.75 -8.42 -13.02
C GLU A 148 17.58 -6.92 -12.69
N PRO A 149 18.50 -6.32 -11.91
CA PRO A 149 18.32 -5.00 -11.30
C PRO A 149 18.20 -3.85 -12.32
N PHE A 150 18.47 -4.10 -13.60
CA PHE A 150 18.48 -3.08 -14.66
C PHE A 150 17.59 -3.42 -15.85
N ALA A 151 16.75 -4.47 -15.76
CA ALA A 151 15.92 -4.92 -16.89
C ALA A 151 14.92 -3.86 -17.39
N ALA A 152 14.47 -2.97 -16.49
CA ALA A 152 13.50 -1.92 -16.81
C ALA A 152 14.13 -0.60 -17.31
N LEU A 153 15.46 -0.54 -17.44
CA LEU A 153 16.19 0.65 -17.88
C LEU A 153 16.44 0.61 -19.39
N ASP A 154 16.49 1.79 -20.01
CA ASP A 154 16.94 1.91 -21.40
C ASP A 154 18.42 1.50 -21.53
N ALA A 155 18.84 1.13 -22.74
CA ALA A 155 20.14 0.51 -22.97
C ALA A 155 21.33 1.38 -22.53
N LEU A 156 21.28 2.69 -22.83
CA LEU A 156 22.36 3.63 -22.48
C LEU A 156 22.45 3.86 -20.97
N VAL A 157 21.31 4.05 -20.31
CA VAL A 157 21.28 4.17 -18.84
C VAL A 157 21.80 2.89 -18.20
N ARG A 158 21.36 1.71 -18.67
CA ARG A 158 21.83 0.42 -18.15
C ARG A 158 23.35 0.25 -18.22
N GLU A 159 24.01 0.61 -19.32
CA GLU A 159 25.48 0.50 -19.43
C GLU A 159 26.21 1.36 -18.40
N ARG A 160 25.76 2.61 -18.21
CA ARG A 160 26.30 3.49 -17.17
C ARG A 160 26.12 2.88 -15.77
N PHE A 161 24.97 2.30 -15.51
CA PHE A 161 24.66 1.63 -14.25
C PHE A 161 25.51 0.38 -14.03
N ASN A 162 25.83 -0.38 -15.08
CA ASN A 162 26.76 -1.51 -15.00
C ASN A 162 28.15 -1.05 -14.54
N ALA A 163 28.69 0.03 -15.13
CA ALA A 163 29.97 0.59 -14.70
C ALA A 163 29.95 1.04 -13.22
N GLU A 164 28.87 1.70 -12.79
CA GLU A 164 28.68 2.09 -11.40
C GLU A 164 28.57 0.88 -10.45
N LEU A 165 27.86 -0.18 -10.86
CA LEU A 165 27.72 -1.39 -10.07
C LEU A 165 29.07 -2.12 -9.92
N ARG A 166 29.87 -2.18 -10.99
CA ARG A 166 31.23 -2.75 -10.93
C ARG A 166 32.10 -1.97 -9.96
N HIS A 167 32.10 -0.64 -10.06
CA HIS A 167 32.86 0.22 -9.16
C HIS A 167 32.40 0.06 -7.70
N LEU A 168 31.09 -0.06 -7.46
CA LEU A 168 30.54 -0.31 -6.14
C LEU A 168 30.98 -1.68 -5.59
N HIS A 169 30.96 -2.73 -6.41
CA HIS A 169 31.43 -4.05 -6.00
C HIS A 169 32.91 -4.01 -5.62
N GLU A 170 33.77 -3.40 -6.44
CA GLU A 170 35.21 -3.26 -6.15
C GLU A 170 35.47 -2.45 -4.88
N LYS A 171 34.70 -1.38 -4.66
CA LYS A 171 34.82 -0.52 -3.47
C LYS A 171 34.33 -1.18 -2.19
N THR A 172 33.28 -2.00 -2.27
CA THR A 172 32.66 -2.63 -1.10
C THR A 172 33.25 -4.01 -0.78
N GLY A 173 33.87 -4.68 -1.75
CA GLY A 173 34.42 -6.04 -1.61
C GLY A 173 33.37 -7.11 -1.31
N ARG A 174 32.08 -6.80 -1.48
CA ARG A 174 30.98 -7.74 -1.23
C ARG A 174 30.95 -8.82 -2.31
N THR A 175 30.64 -10.04 -1.89
CA THR A 175 30.39 -11.16 -2.78
C THR A 175 29.06 -10.92 -3.50
N THR A 176 29.06 -10.86 -4.83
CA THR A 176 27.87 -10.47 -5.60
C THR A 176 27.42 -11.62 -6.49
N VAL A 177 26.12 -11.92 -6.48
CA VAL A 177 25.48 -12.80 -7.47
C VAL A 177 24.45 -11.99 -8.26
N LEU A 178 24.67 -11.87 -9.56
CA LEU A 178 23.80 -11.16 -10.48
C LEU A 178 23.05 -12.14 -11.37
N VAL A 179 21.71 -12.10 -11.34
CA VAL A 179 20.89 -12.74 -12.35
C VAL A 179 20.68 -11.76 -13.49
N THR A 180 21.02 -12.16 -14.71
CA THR A 180 20.76 -11.37 -15.91
C THR A 180 20.42 -12.26 -17.11
N HIS A 181 19.66 -11.73 -18.05
CA HIS A 181 19.46 -12.31 -19.37
C HIS A 181 20.43 -11.75 -20.42
N SER A 182 21.27 -10.77 -20.05
CA SER A 182 22.23 -10.12 -20.94
C SER A 182 23.61 -10.78 -20.83
N ILE A 183 24.03 -11.46 -21.89
CA ILE A 183 25.37 -12.05 -21.99
C ILE A 183 26.45 -10.96 -21.86
N ARG A 184 26.25 -9.80 -22.52
CA ARG A 184 27.17 -8.66 -22.46
C ARG A 184 27.36 -8.15 -21.04
N GLU A 185 26.28 -8.05 -20.26
CA GLU A 185 26.33 -7.62 -18.87
C GLU A 185 27.07 -8.64 -17.99
N ALA A 186 26.80 -9.93 -18.19
CA ALA A 186 27.46 -11.00 -17.45
C ALA A 186 28.98 -11.01 -17.69
N VAL A 187 29.42 -10.96 -18.95
CA VAL A 187 30.84 -10.97 -19.31
C VAL A 187 31.56 -9.69 -18.84
N TRP A 188 30.87 -8.54 -18.85
CA TRP A 188 31.46 -7.28 -18.42
C TRP A 188 31.62 -7.16 -16.90
N LEU A 189 30.63 -7.63 -16.14
CA LEU A 189 30.57 -7.44 -14.70
C LEU A 189 31.19 -8.59 -13.90
N ALA A 190 31.03 -9.82 -14.36
CA ALA A 190 31.34 -10.99 -13.57
C ALA A 190 32.79 -11.41 -13.71
N ASP A 191 33.27 -12.04 -12.64
CA ASP A 191 34.50 -12.81 -12.58
C ASP A 191 34.28 -14.26 -13.02
N ARG A 192 33.06 -14.79 -12.79
CA ARG A 192 32.60 -16.10 -13.28
C ARG A 192 31.18 -16.01 -13.80
N VAL A 193 30.87 -16.78 -14.82
CA VAL A 193 29.52 -16.87 -15.41
C VAL A 193 29.02 -18.30 -15.30
N ALA A 194 27.89 -18.49 -14.61
CA ALA A 194 27.18 -19.76 -14.54
C ALA A 194 25.99 -19.75 -15.51
N VAL A 195 25.92 -20.75 -16.39
CA VAL A 195 24.83 -20.91 -17.36
C VAL A 195 23.82 -21.91 -16.81
N LEU A 196 22.61 -21.44 -16.53
CA LEU A 196 21.49 -22.24 -16.05
C LEU A 196 20.51 -22.55 -17.19
N ARG A 197 20.32 -23.83 -17.49
CA ARG A 197 19.39 -24.29 -18.54
C ARG A 197 18.64 -25.53 -18.06
N GLY A 198 17.32 -25.51 -18.16
CA GLY A 198 16.47 -26.64 -17.77
C GLY A 198 16.66 -27.05 -16.31
N GLY A 199 16.89 -26.09 -15.41
CA GLY A 199 17.09 -26.36 -13.99
C GLY A 199 18.46 -26.92 -13.62
N LYS A 200 19.43 -26.97 -14.55
CA LYS A 200 20.80 -27.44 -14.34
C LYS A 200 21.82 -26.37 -14.68
N ILE A 201 22.92 -26.32 -13.94
CA ILE A 201 24.10 -25.58 -14.38
C ILE A 201 24.76 -26.42 -15.45
N VAL A 202 24.72 -25.94 -16.70
CA VAL A 202 25.30 -26.64 -17.85
C VAL A 202 26.75 -26.26 -18.05
N GLU A 203 27.14 -25.07 -17.61
CA GLU A 203 28.48 -24.54 -17.82
C GLU A 203 28.83 -23.48 -16.78
N LEU A 204 30.12 -23.39 -16.45
CA LEU A 204 30.69 -22.43 -15.52
C LEU A 204 32.00 -21.92 -16.11
N LEU A 205 32.04 -20.64 -16.45
CA LEU A 205 33.15 -20.00 -17.16
C LEU A 205 33.87 -19.00 -16.25
N ASP A 206 35.20 -18.98 -16.30
CA ASP A 206 36.02 -17.95 -15.66
C ASP A 206 36.30 -16.82 -16.66
N THR A 207 35.88 -15.60 -16.32
CA THR A 207 36.00 -14.41 -17.17
C THR A 207 37.17 -13.51 -16.75
N ARG A 208 37.99 -13.92 -15.76
CA ARG A 208 39.15 -13.14 -15.30
C ARG A 208 40.33 -13.16 -16.28
N GLY A 209 40.43 -14.16 -17.16
CA GLY A 209 41.55 -14.37 -18.09
C GLY A 209 41.23 -14.24 -19.58
N GLU A 210 40.10 -14.79 -20.03
CA GLU A 210 39.68 -14.76 -21.43
C GLU A 210 38.80 -13.54 -21.71
N GLY A 211 39.46 -12.39 -21.75
CA GLY A 211 38.89 -11.19 -22.33
C GLY A 211 37.85 -10.50 -21.44
N ARG A 212 38.36 -9.56 -20.62
CA ARG A 212 37.75 -8.22 -20.58
C ARG A 212 37.84 -7.60 -21.97
N VAL A 213 37.12 -8.17 -22.92
CA VAL A 213 37.10 -7.71 -24.30
C VAL A 213 36.32 -6.40 -24.27
N SER A 214 37.06 -5.29 -24.21
CA SER A 214 36.66 -4.09 -24.92
C SER A 214 36.59 -4.48 -26.39
N ALA A 215 35.42 -4.90 -26.86
CA ALA A 215 35.17 -5.10 -28.29
C ALA A 215 34.03 -4.20 -28.72
N TYR A 216 34.45 -3.22 -29.52
CA TYR A 216 33.67 -2.49 -30.49
C TYR A 216 32.53 -1.65 -29.92
N THR A 217 32.87 -0.43 -29.49
CA THR A 217 32.36 0.82 -30.08
C THR A 217 32.94 2.11 -29.47
N ASP A 218 34.12 2.13 -28.81
CA ASP A 218 34.60 3.34 -28.13
C ASP A 218 34.63 4.62 -29.00
N GLY A 219 34.96 4.52 -30.29
CA GLY A 219 34.98 5.68 -31.20
C GLY A 219 33.60 6.19 -31.63
N LEU A 220 32.72 5.30 -32.09
CA LEU A 220 31.40 5.66 -32.61
C LEU A 220 30.42 5.98 -31.47
N GLU A 221 30.53 5.27 -30.36
CA GLU A 221 29.68 5.45 -29.18
C GLU A 221 30.07 6.69 -28.38
N ALA A 222 31.37 7.03 -28.24
CA ALA A 222 31.78 8.31 -27.68
C ALA A 222 31.31 9.49 -28.56
N HIS A 223 31.36 9.34 -29.88
CA HIS A 223 30.84 10.34 -30.82
C HIS A 223 29.31 10.47 -30.72
N LEU A 224 28.57 9.35 -30.68
CA LEU A 224 27.12 9.34 -30.47
C LEU A 224 26.74 9.87 -29.08
N ARG A 225 27.52 9.61 -28.02
CA ARG A 225 27.35 10.20 -26.67
C ARG A 225 27.58 11.70 -26.66
N ALA A 226 28.55 12.20 -27.44
CA ALA A 226 28.79 13.63 -27.61
C ALA A 226 27.66 14.33 -28.39
N VAL A 227 27.06 13.65 -29.38
CA VAL A 227 25.96 14.17 -30.21
C VAL A 227 24.59 14.07 -29.51
N LEU A 228 24.31 12.97 -28.80
CA LEU A 228 23.06 12.76 -28.06
C LEU A 228 22.98 13.62 -26.79
N GLY A 229 24.12 14.13 -26.33
CA GLY A 229 24.26 14.80 -25.04
C GLY A 229 24.06 13.82 -23.87
N THR A 230 24.56 14.19 -22.69
CA THR A 230 24.22 13.48 -21.46
C THR A 230 22.74 13.71 -21.18
N GLY A 231 21.90 12.76 -21.57
CA GLY A 231 20.51 12.70 -21.16
C GLY A 231 20.45 12.66 -19.63
N ASP A 232 20.34 13.82 -19.01
CA ASP A 232 20.32 14.03 -17.57
C ASP A 232 18.92 13.65 -17.06
N SER A 233 18.54 12.36 -17.18
CA SER A 233 17.33 11.78 -16.59
C SER A 233 17.34 11.84 -15.05
N THR A 234 18.44 12.34 -14.48
CA THR A 234 18.69 12.73 -13.10
C THR A 234 17.99 14.02 -12.68
N ARG A 235 17.61 14.91 -13.61
CA ARG A 235 16.86 16.13 -13.25
C ARG A 235 15.37 15.93 -13.46
N LEU A 236 14.65 15.79 -12.36
CA LEU A 236 13.20 16.01 -12.33
C LEU A 236 12.92 17.40 -12.91
N ARG A 237 12.44 17.47 -14.16
CA ARG A 237 11.67 18.63 -14.60
C ARG A 237 10.41 18.63 -13.76
N LEU A 238 10.43 19.40 -12.68
CA LEU A 238 9.24 19.74 -11.91
C LEU A 238 8.29 20.44 -12.89
N GLY A 239 7.33 19.70 -13.44
CA GLY A 239 6.19 20.30 -14.10
C GLY A 239 5.58 21.29 -13.12
N SER A 240 5.49 22.56 -13.53
CA SER A 240 4.80 23.59 -12.78
C SER A 240 3.43 23.05 -12.41
N ARG A 241 3.13 22.99 -11.09
CA ARG A 241 1.78 22.68 -10.63
C ARG A 241 0.82 23.61 -11.39
N PRO A 242 -0.21 23.11 -12.07
CA PRO A 242 -1.24 24.00 -12.57
C PRO A 242 -1.72 24.82 -11.38
N ALA A 243 -1.80 26.15 -11.55
CA ALA A 243 -2.33 27.04 -10.53
C ALA A 243 -3.68 26.46 -10.05
N PRO A 244 -4.00 26.55 -8.74
CA PRO A 244 -5.25 26.03 -8.23
C PRO A 244 -6.39 26.64 -9.04
N SER A 245 -6.98 25.84 -9.92
CA SER A 245 -8.11 26.29 -10.71
C SER A 245 -9.25 26.59 -9.75
N ARG A 246 -10.13 27.53 -10.12
CA ARG A 246 -11.34 27.92 -9.39
C ARG A 246 -12.37 26.77 -9.24
N ALA A 247 -11.93 25.51 -9.14
CA ALA A 247 -12.75 24.30 -9.02
C ALA A 247 -13.66 24.29 -7.78
N TRP A 248 -13.40 25.13 -6.77
CA TRP A 248 -14.30 25.33 -5.63
C TRP A 248 -15.57 26.12 -5.98
N VAL A 249 -15.57 26.86 -7.10
CA VAL A 249 -16.73 27.61 -7.57
C VAL A 249 -17.84 26.66 -8.03
N LEU A 250 -17.50 25.49 -8.58
CA LEU A 250 -18.48 24.53 -9.10
C LEU A 250 -19.39 23.92 -8.01
N PRO A 251 -18.88 23.40 -6.87
CA PRO A 251 -19.73 22.94 -5.78
C PRO A 251 -20.61 24.05 -5.18
N VAL A 252 -20.06 25.26 -5.02
CA VAL A 252 -20.81 26.40 -4.47
C VAL A 252 -21.93 26.82 -5.43
N ALA A 253 -21.64 26.87 -6.73
CA ALA A 253 -22.64 27.13 -7.76
C ALA A 253 -23.73 26.05 -7.80
N ALA A 254 -23.37 24.77 -7.62
CA ALA A 254 -24.34 23.68 -7.55
C ALA A 254 -25.28 23.81 -6.33
N VAL A 255 -24.76 24.18 -5.16
CA VAL A 255 -25.58 24.43 -3.96
C VAL A 255 -26.50 25.65 -4.17
N ALA A 256 -25.97 26.74 -4.73
CA ALA A 256 -26.75 27.93 -5.04
C ALA A 256 -27.87 27.63 -6.05
N LEU A 257 -27.57 26.86 -7.11
CA LEU A 257 -28.55 26.42 -8.08
C LEU A 257 -29.62 25.52 -7.45
N ALA A 258 -29.23 24.59 -6.57
CA ALA A 258 -30.17 23.73 -5.86
C ALA A 258 -31.13 24.54 -4.97
N LEU A 259 -30.63 25.55 -4.25
CA LEU A 259 -31.46 26.45 -3.45
C LEU A 259 -32.38 27.32 -4.31
N ALA A 260 -31.91 27.79 -5.46
CA ALA A 260 -32.73 28.55 -6.41
C ALA A 260 -33.85 27.67 -7.00
N LEU A 261 -33.53 26.45 -7.42
CA LEU A 261 -34.50 25.47 -7.92
C LEU A 261 -35.52 25.06 -6.86
N TRP A 262 -35.09 24.87 -5.61
CA TRP A 262 -36.00 24.60 -4.50
C TRP A 262 -36.93 25.79 -4.24
N THR A 263 -36.39 27.00 -4.17
CA THR A 263 -37.22 28.21 -3.96
C THR A 263 -38.25 28.39 -5.08
N TRP A 264 -37.82 28.20 -6.34
CA TRP A 264 -38.70 28.26 -7.50
C TRP A 264 -39.78 27.16 -7.47
N GLY A 265 -39.40 25.91 -7.18
CA GLY A 265 -40.33 24.79 -7.07
C GLY A 265 -41.36 24.98 -5.95
N ALA A 266 -40.92 25.45 -4.78
CA ALA A 266 -41.81 25.75 -3.66
C ALA A 266 -42.81 26.86 -4.00
N ALA A 267 -42.35 27.93 -4.66
CA ALA A 267 -43.22 29.00 -5.13
C ALA A 267 -44.21 28.53 -6.20
N ARG A 268 -43.81 27.59 -7.08
CA ARG A 268 -44.67 27.09 -8.15
C ARG A 268 -45.74 26.11 -7.68
N LEU A 269 -45.42 25.31 -6.66
CA LEU A 269 -46.34 24.38 -6.00
C LEU A 269 -47.37 25.10 -5.14
N ASP A 270 -46.99 26.23 -4.52
CA ASP A 270 -47.84 27.06 -3.63
C ASP A 270 -48.57 26.25 -2.54
N GLN A 271 -47.90 25.20 -2.06
CA GLN A 271 -48.41 24.28 -1.04
C GLN A 271 -47.34 24.15 0.07
N PRO A 272 -47.32 25.07 1.06
CA PRO A 272 -46.31 25.09 2.13
C PRO A 272 -46.30 23.80 2.98
N PHE A 273 -47.44 23.09 3.01
CA PHE A 273 -47.59 21.79 3.68
C PHE A 273 -46.99 20.61 2.90
N LEU A 274 -46.61 20.80 1.64
CA LEU A 274 -45.91 19.80 0.84
C LEU A 274 -44.42 20.13 0.74
N LEU A 275 -44.10 21.38 0.38
CA LEU A 275 -42.73 21.84 0.20
C LEU A 275 -42.54 23.25 0.77
N PRO A 276 -41.97 23.38 1.98
CA PRO A 276 -41.66 24.70 2.55
C PRO A 276 -40.52 25.37 1.77
N THR A 277 -40.50 26.70 1.76
CA THR A 277 -39.39 27.47 1.17
C THR A 277 -38.12 27.33 2.03
N PRO A 278 -36.92 27.41 1.45
CA PRO A 278 -35.68 27.38 2.24
C PRO A 278 -35.63 28.45 3.35
N GLY A 279 -36.21 29.62 3.11
CA GLY A 279 -36.32 30.69 4.10
C GLY A 279 -37.21 30.31 5.30
N ALA A 280 -38.35 29.65 5.05
CA ALA A 280 -39.22 29.15 6.12
C ALA A 280 -38.54 28.05 6.96
N VAL A 281 -37.79 27.15 6.29
CA VAL A 281 -36.98 26.12 6.97
C VAL A 281 -35.92 26.77 7.86
N TRP A 282 -35.21 27.79 7.36
CA TRP A 282 -34.20 28.52 8.13
C TRP A 282 -34.79 29.23 9.35
N GLN A 283 -35.92 29.94 9.17
CA GLN A 283 -36.59 30.63 10.28
C GLN A 283 -37.03 29.65 11.37
N GLU A 284 -37.63 28.52 10.99
CA GLU A 284 -38.05 27.50 11.93
C GLU A 284 -36.86 26.83 12.62
N ALA A 285 -35.74 26.61 11.90
CA ALA A 285 -34.50 26.09 12.47
C ALA A 285 -33.92 27.03 13.53
N VAL A 286 -33.93 28.34 13.28
CA VAL A 286 -33.48 29.36 14.25
C VAL A 286 -34.42 29.41 15.46
N ARG A 287 -35.73 29.37 15.22
CA ARG A 287 -36.76 29.38 16.29
C ARG A 287 -36.64 28.18 17.23
N THR A 288 -36.36 26.99 16.68
CA THR A 288 -36.28 25.74 17.43
C THR A 288 -34.83 25.32 17.74
N ALA A 289 -33.87 26.23 17.56
CA ALA A 289 -32.43 25.94 17.64
C ALA A 289 -31.99 25.22 18.93
N PRO A 290 -32.45 25.57 20.16
CA PRO A 290 -32.04 24.86 21.37
C PRO A 290 -32.47 23.38 21.36
N ALA A 291 -33.70 23.11 20.92
CA ALA A 291 -34.23 21.75 20.82
C ALA A 291 -33.48 20.96 19.74
N LEU A 292 -33.30 21.55 18.55
CA LEU A 292 -32.54 20.94 17.46
C LEU A 292 -31.07 20.68 17.83
N ALA A 293 -30.42 21.57 18.56
CA ALA A 293 -29.04 21.39 19.01
C ALA A 293 -28.91 20.20 19.99
N SER A 294 -29.86 20.08 20.94
CA SER A 294 -29.89 18.95 21.87
C SER A 294 -30.11 17.62 21.13
N ALA A 295 -31.03 17.60 20.16
CA ALA A 295 -31.32 16.44 19.34
C ALA A 295 -30.14 16.06 18.43
N PHE A 296 -29.51 17.06 17.81
CA PHE A 296 -28.31 16.89 17.00
C PHE A 296 -27.19 16.22 17.81
N TRP A 297 -26.96 16.66 19.04
CA TRP A 297 -25.93 16.06 19.88
C TRP A 297 -26.19 14.59 20.19
N VAL A 298 -27.44 14.20 20.46
CA VAL A 298 -27.82 12.80 20.70
C VAL A 298 -27.51 11.94 19.48
N THR A 299 -27.93 12.37 18.30
CA THR A 299 -27.70 11.62 17.04
C THR A 299 -26.22 11.54 16.70
N VAL A 300 -25.50 12.67 16.78
CA VAL A 300 -24.07 12.72 16.47
C VAL A 300 -23.26 11.86 17.42
N ARG A 301 -23.56 11.91 18.72
CA ARG A 301 -22.87 11.07 19.72
C ARG A 301 -23.05 9.58 19.41
N THR A 302 -24.27 9.16 19.09
CA THR A 302 -24.59 7.76 18.76
C THR A 302 -23.95 7.32 17.44
N ALA A 303 -23.96 8.18 16.42
CA ALA A 303 -23.33 7.92 15.13
C ALA A 303 -21.79 7.83 15.25
N LEU A 304 -21.15 8.75 15.98
CA LEU A 304 -19.70 8.74 16.20
C LEU A 304 -19.25 7.52 16.98
N LEU A 305 -19.89 7.23 18.13
CA LEU A 305 -19.52 6.07 18.94
C LEU A 305 -19.81 4.76 18.20
N GLY A 306 -20.91 4.68 17.44
CA GLY A 306 -21.21 3.52 16.61
C GLY A 306 -20.20 3.35 15.48
N THR A 307 -19.77 4.43 14.83
CA THR A 307 -18.68 4.38 13.84
C THR A 307 -17.39 3.86 14.46
N LEU A 308 -17.01 4.33 15.65
CA LEU A 308 -15.79 3.90 16.34
C LEU A 308 -15.87 2.41 16.73
N LEU A 309 -16.98 1.98 17.33
CA LEU A 309 -17.19 0.60 17.73
C LEU A 309 -17.26 -0.34 16.52
N GLY A 310 -18.01 0.04 15.49
CA GLY A 310 -18.13 -0.69 14.23
C GLY A 310 -16.80 -0.77 13.50
N ALA A 311 -15.99 0.29 13.52
CA ALA A 311 -14.65 0.28 12.94
C ALA A 311 -13.69 -0.63 13.70
N LEU A 312 -13.70 -0.59 15.03
CA LEU A 312 -12.90 -1.48 15.87
C LEU A 312 -13.28 -2.95 15.61
N ALA A 313 -14.57 -3.28 15.67
CA ALA A 313 -15.07 -4.63 15.41
C ALA A 313 -14.77 -5.07 13.98
N GLY A 314 -14.95 -4.20 12.99
CA GLY A 314 -14.70 -4.48 11.58
C GLY A 314 -13.24 -4.80 11.30
N VAL A 315 -12.30 -4.09 11.94
CA VAL A 315 -10.87 -4.39 11.82
C VAL A 315 -10.51 -5.69 12.57
N LEU A 316 -11.02 -5.87 13.79
CA LEU A 316 -10.75 -7.07 14.62
C LEU A 316 -11.26 -8.36 13.98
N ILE A 317 -12.41 -8.30 13.29
CA ILE A 317 -12.97 -9.44 12.56
C ILE A 317 -12.33 -9.54 11.16
N GLY A 318 -12.24 -8.44 10.42
CA GLY A 318 -11.75 -8.43 9.05
C GLY A 318 -10.29 -8.90 8.92
N TYR A 319 -9.42 -8.56 9.87
CA TYR A 319 -8.00 -8.92 9.80
C TYR A 319 -7.75 -10.44 9.85
N PRO A 320 -8.28 -11.22 10.82
CA PRO A 320 -8.20 -12.67 10.80
C PRO A 320 -8.76 -13.31 9.52
N LEU A 321 -9.92 -12.85 9.04
CA LEU A 321 -10.53 -13.36 7.80
C LEU A 321 -9.65 -13.06 6.57
N ALA A 322 -8.92 -11.94 6.57
CA ALA A 322 -7.97 -11.63 5.50
C ALA A 322 -6.83 -12.65 5.44
N ARG A 323 -6.38 -13.13 6.61
CA ARG A 323 -5.25 -14.05 6.77
C ARG A 323 -5.64 -15.51 6.59
N TRP A 324 -6.86 -15.90 6.98
CA TRP A 324 -7.32 -17.28 7.00
C TRP A 324 -8.41 -17.53 5.96
N ARG A 325 -7.99 -17.93 4.74
CA ARG A 325 -8.91 -18.22 3.62
C ARG A 325 -10.00 -19.25 3.97
N ALA A 326 -9.69 -20.23 4.81
CA ALA A 326 -10.68 -21.21 5.26
C ALA A 326 -11.78 -20.56 6.12
N LEU A 327 -11.39 -19.67 7.04
CA LEU A 327 -12.32 -18.94 7.91
C LEU A 327 -13.21 -18.00 7.10
N GLU A 328 -12.65 -17.28 6.13
CA GLU A 328 -13.46 -16.44 5.24
C GLU A 328 -14.45 -17.28 4.42
N ARG A 329 -14.03 -18.39 3.81
CA ARG A 329 -14.93 -19.27 3.04
C ARG A 329 -16.06 -19.82 3.91
N PHE A 330 -15.77 -20.12 5.17
CA PHE A 330 -16.77 -20.56 6.13
C PHE A 330 -17.75 -19.43 6.51
N LEU A 331 -17.24 -18.21 6.71
CA LEU A 331 -18.04 -17.06 7.12
C LEU A 331 -18.70 -16.29 5.98
N SER A 332 -18.31 -16.52 4.72
CA SER A 332 -18.81 -15.73 3.58
C SER A 332 -20.33 -15.75 3.43
N PRO A 333 -21.07 -16.86 3.65
CA PRO A 333 -22.52 -16.84 3.56
C PRO A 333 -23.14 -15.92 4.64
N PHE A 334 -22.58 -15.94 5.85
CA PHE A 334 -23.03 -15.11 6.97
C PHE A 334 -22.70 -13.63 6.75
N LEU A 335 -21.53 -13.32 6.19
CA LEU A 335 -21.16 -11.94 5.85
C LEU A 335 -22.09 -11.35 4.80
N VAL A 336 -22.40 -12.12 3.75
CA VAL A 336 -23.34 -11.69 2.70
C VAL A 336 -24.76 -11.54 3.27
N ALA A 337 -25.22 -12.49 4.08
CA ALA A 337 -26.51 -12.40 4.76
C ALA A 337 -26.60 -11.15 5.64
N SER A 338 -25.56 -10.86 6.42
CA SER A 338 -25.48 -9.67 7.27
C SER A 338 -25.52 -8.37 6.46
N GLN A 339 -24.94 -8.33 5.25
CA GLN A 339 -25.01 -7.15 4.37
C GLN A 339 -26.42 -6.97 3.80
N SER A 340 -27.08 -8.07 3.43
CA SER A 340 -28.39 -8.04 2.79
C SER A 340 -29.53 -7.72 3.75
N THR A 341 -29.33 -7.93 5.06
CA THR A 341 -30.35 -7.71 6.08
C THR A 341 -30.52 -6.21 6.35
N PRO A 342 -31.67 -5.60 6.03
CA PRO A 342 -31.86 -4.18 6.30
C PRO A 342 -31.82 -3.91 7.80
N ILE A 343 -31.00 -2.95 8.23
CA ILE A 343 -30.80 -2.65 9.66
C ILE A 343 -32.12 -2.28 10.38
N VAL A 344 -33.07 -1.71 9.64
CA VAL A 344 -34.42 -1.35 10.11
C VAL A 344 -35.18 -2.58 10.62
N VAL A 345 -34.96 -3.74 10.02
CA VAL A 345 -35.62 -4.99 10.42
C VAL A 345 -35.03 -5.53 11.73
N LEU A 346 -33.77 -5.23 12.03
CA LEU A 346 -33.10 -5.67 13.25
C LEU A 346 -33.45 -4.81 14.47
N ALA A 347 -33.87 -3.56 14.27
CA ALA A 347 -34.13 -2.63 15.37
C ALA A 347 -35.23 -3.14 16.35
N PRO A 348 -36.40 -3.64 15.90
CA PRO A 348 -37.41 -4.20 16.81
C PRO A 348 -36.93 -5.44 17.59
N LEU A 349 -36.10 -6.28 16.96
CA LEU A 349 -35.51 -7.45 17.61
C LEU A 349 -34.56 -7.01 18.75
N LEU A 350 -33.75 -5.98 18.49
CA LEU A 350 -32.85 -5.42 19.49
C LEU A 350 -33.60 -4.72 20.62
N VAL A 351 -34.74 -4.07 20.35
CA VAL A 351 -35.64 -3.57 21.40
C VAL A 351 -36.12 -4.72 22.28
N SER A 352 -36.55 -5.84 21.67
CA SER A 352 -37.02 -7.00 22.44
C SER A 352 -35.93 -7.62 23.32
N TRP A 353 -34.67 -7.57 22.90
CA TRP A 353 -33.56 -8.19 23.61
C TRP A 353 -32.89 -7.27 24.65
N LEU A 354 -32.73 -6.01 24.31
CA LEU A 354 -31.92 -5.05 25.07
C LEU A 354 -32.75 -3.89 25.65
N GLY A 355 -34.05 -3.82 25.34
CA GLY A 355 -34.93 -2.73 25.73
C GLY A 355 -34.69 -1.44 24.94
N PHE A 356 -35.18 -0.33 25.49
CA PHE A 356 -34.93 1.02 24.97
C PHE A 356 -33.68 1.65 25.58
N GLY A 357 -33.09 2.64 24.92
CA GLY A 357 -31.99 3.43 25.45
C GLY A 357 -30.77 3.52 24.54
N PHE A 358 -29.64 3.89 25.15
CA PHE A 358 -28.42 4.24 24.41
C PHE A 358 -27.65 3.02 23.88
N LEU A 359 -27.59 1.93 24.64
CA LEU A 359 -26.80 0.75 24.28
C LEU A 359 -27.30 0.07 22.98
N PRO A 360 -28.60 -0.20 22.80
CA PRO A 360 -29.08 -0.79 21.54
C PRO A 360 -28.90 0.16 20.35
N ALA A 361 -29.08 1.47 20.56
CA ALA A 361 -28.80 2.50 19.55
C ALA A 361 -27.35 2.43 19.05
N LEU A 362 -26.42 2.28 20.00
CA LEU A 362 -25.00 2.12 19.71
C LEU A 362 -24.75 0.82 18.92
N VAL A 363 -25.43 -0.28 19.27
CA VAL A 363 -25.32 -1.57 18.56
C VAL A 363 -25.83 -1.45 17.11
N VAL A 364 -27.01 -0.86 16.88
CA VAL A 364 -27.56 -0.65 15.52
C VAL A 364 -26.63 0.21 14.68
N SER A 365 -26.15 1.32 15.25
CA SER A 365 -25.19 2.22 14.61
C SER A 365 -23.87 1.50 14.29
N ALA A 366 -23.33 0.71 15.22
CA ALA A 366 -22.10 -0.05 15.02
C ALA A 366 -22.24 -1.17 13.99
N LEU A 367 -23.35 -1.91 13.99
CA LEU A 367 -23.64 -2.95 12.99
C LEU A 367 -23.74 -2.35 11.59
N SER A 368 -24.30 -1.14 11.46
CA SER A 368 -24.37 -0.41 10.19
C SER A 368 -22.98 -0.01 9.67
N ALA A 369 -22.07 0.38 10.57
CA ALA A 369 -20.68 0.73 10.24
C ALA A 369 -19.76 -0.48 10.04
N LEU A 370 -20.12 -1.65 10.59
CA LEU A 370 -19.26 -2.83 10.66
C LEU A 370 -18.82 -3.31 9.27
N TYR A 371 -19.80 -3.49 8.36
CA TYR A 371 -19.56 -4.17 7.10
C TYR A 371 -18.58 -3.41 6.17
N PRO A 372 -18.75 -2.09 5.90
CA PRO A 372 -17.78 -1.37 5.07
C PRO A 372 -16.35 -1.43 5.61
N ILE A 373 -16.17 -1.39 6.95
CA ILE A 373 -14.84 -1.48 7.56
C ILE A 373 -14.28 -2.89 7.45
N LEU A 374 -15.11 -3.90 7.67
CA LEU A 374 -14.71 -5.30 7.53
C LEU A 374 -14.21 -5.57 6.10
N VAL A 375 -14.97 -5.16 5.08
CA VAL A 375 -14.56 -5.30 3.67
C VAL A 375 -13.32 -4.47 3.37
N ALA A 376 -13.24 -3.22 3.82
CA ALA A 376 -12.07 -2.39 3.62
C ALA A 376 -10.81 -2.98 4.26
N THR A 377 -10.95 -3.64 5.41
CA THR A 377 -9.85 -4.35 6.08
C THR A 377 -9.45 -5.58 5.28
N LEU A 378 -10.42 -6.39 4.84
CA LEU A 378 -10.17 -7.57 4.00
C LEU A 378 -9.43 -7.21 2.72
N VAL A 379 -9.95 -6.23 1.98
CA VAL A 379 -9.37 -5.77 0.72
C VAL A 379 -8.01 -5.14 0.98
N GLY A 380 -7.90 -4.21 1.92
CA GLY A 380 -6.65 -3.50 2.19
C GLY A 380 -5.49 -4.40 2.62
N VAL A 381 -5.76 -5.46 3.38
CA VAL A 381 -4.74 -6.45 3.78
C VAL A 381 -4.35 -7.37 2.62
N ARG A 382 -5.27 -7.64 1.68
CA ARG A 382 -5.05 -8.54 0.54
C ARG A 382 -4.43 -7.88 -0.68
N GLU A 383 -4.79 -6.63 -0.91
CA GLU A 383 -4.34 -5.85 -2.07
C GLU A 383 -2.85 -5.49 -1.95
N LEU A 384 -2.28 -5.62 -0.74
CA LEU A 384 -0.83 -5.63 -0.58
C LEU A 384 -0.23 -6.78 -1.36
N GLU A 385 0.48 -6.42 -2.43
CA GLU A 385 1.12 -7.36 -3.33
C GLU A 385 2.00 -8.37 -2.56
N ALA A 386 1.94 -9.65 -2.96
CA ALA A 386 2.78 -10.72 -2.43
C ALA A 386 4.29 -10.37 -2.50
N THR A 387 4.67 -9.49 -3.43
CA THR A 387 6.02 -8.95 -3.63
C THR A 387 6.56 -8.26 -2.37
N TYR A 388 5.78 -7.43 -1.68
CA TYR A 388 6.26 -6.75 -0.47
C TYR A 388 6.42 -7.70 0.72
N HIS A 389 5.62 -8.77 0.78
CA HIS A 389 5.80 -9.81 1.79
C HIS A 389 7.11 -10.57 1.60
N GLU A 390 7.50 -10.87 0.36
CA GLU A 390 8.81 -11.45 0.04
C GLU A 390 9.97 -10.54 0.49
N LEU A 391 9.89 -9.21 0.27
CA LEU A 391 10.89 -8.26 0.77
C LEU A 391 11.00 -8.30 2.30
N PHE A 392 9.87 -8.30 3.01
CA PHE A 392 9.88 -8.38 4.47
C PHE A 392 10.42 -9.72 4.98
N SER A 393 10.17 -10.81 4.24
CA SER A 393 10.77 -12.12 4.52
C SER A 393 12.29 -12.10 4.30
N SER A 394 12.80 -11.46 3.24
CA SER A 394 14.26 -11.37 3.00
C SER A 394 14.96 -10.53 4.07
N LEU A 395 14.25 -9.53 4.63
CA LEU A 395 14.69 -8.74 5.78
C LEU A 395 14.34 -9.38 7.14
N ARG A 396 13.97 -10.67 7.17
CA ARG A 396 13.70 -11.46 8.39
C ARG A 396 12.70 -10.80 9.35
N ALA A 397 11.74 -10.05 8.81
CA ALA A 397 10.79 -9.30 9.63
C ALA A 397 9.88 -10.23 10.45
N THR A 398 9.76 -9.91 11.74
CA THR A 398 8.81 -10.54 12.65
C THR A 398 7.37 -10.30 12.19
N ARG A 399 6.43 -11.11 12.69
CA ARG A 399 4.99 -10.92 12.39
C ARG A 399 4.49 -9.54 12.82
N TRP A 400 4.98 -9.03 13.96
CA TRP A 400 4.60 -7.72 14.47
C TRP A 400 5.15 -6.57 13.61
N GLN A 401 6.40 -6.68 13.15
CA GLN A 401 6.97 -5.71 12.21
C GLN A 401 6.25 -5.73 10.86
N ARG A 402 5.87 -6.90 10.35
CA ARG A 402 5.04 -6.99 9.14
C ARG A 402 3.70 -6.28 9.32
N LEU A 403 2.99 -6.56 10.42
CA LEU A 403 1.72 -5.90 10.71
C LEU A 403 1.88 -4.38 10.78
N THR A 404 2.85 -3.88 11.56
CA THR A 404 2.97 -2.45 11.86
C THR A 404 3.66 -1.62 10.78
N ARG A 405 4.61 -2.20 10.02
CA ARG A 405 5.44 -1.48 9.05
C ARG A 405 5.06 -1.75 7.58
N LEU A 406 4.33 -2.84 7.31
CA LEU A 406 3.85 -3.21 5.97
C LEU A 406 2.32 -3.17 5.89
N GLU A 407 1.63 -3.98 6.68
CA GLU A 407 0.19 -4.24 6.49
C GLU A 407 -0.68 -3.04 6.91
N LEU A 408 -0.52 -2.52 8.13
CA LEU A 408 -1.29 -1.37 8.60
C LEU A 408 -1.05 -0.11 7.74
N PRO A 409 0.22 0.27 7.43
CA PRO A 409 0.44 1.41 6.54
C PRO A 409 -0.11 1.15 5.15
N GLY A 410 0.07 -0.05 4.60
CA GLY A 410 -0.40 -0.44 3.27
C GLY A 410 -1.93 -0.40 3.12
N ALA A 411 -2.65 -0.91 4.12
CA ALA A 411 -4.11 -0.97 4.14
C ALA A 411 -4.80 0.36 4.51
N LEU A 412 -4.07 1.29 5.15
CA LEU A 412 -4.64 2.57 5.64
C LEU A 412 -5.46 3.36 4.60
N PRO A 413 -5.05 3.48 3.31
CA PRO A 413 -5.86 4.13 2.28
C PRO A 413 -7.25 3.53 2.14
N VAL A 414 -7.31 2.21 2.02
CA VAL A 414 -8.56 1.47 1.83
C VAL A 414 -9.40 1.55 3.11
N LEU A 415 -8.77 1.45 4.28
CA LEU A 415 -9.44 1.59 5.58
C LEU A 415 -10.07 2.98 5.77
N LEU A 416 -9.39 4.06 5.38
CA LEU A 416 -9.96 5.41 5.43
C LEU A 416 -11.13 5.58 4.46
N GLY A 417 -11.05 4.97 3.27
CA GLY A 417 -12.17 4.88 2.34
C GLY A 417 -13.37 4.13 2.92
N GLY A 418 -13.12 3.00 3.59
CA GLY A 418 -14.15 2.24 4.32
C GLY A 418 -14.76 3.02 5.47
N LEU A 419 -13.94 3.75 6.24
CA LEU A 419 -14.38 4.59 7.36
C LEU A 419 -15.34 5.70 6.91
N ARG A 420 -15.09 6.27 5.72
CA ARG A 420 -15.99 7.25 5.13
C ARG A 420 -17.39 6.69 4.90
N LEU A 421 -17.49 5.49 4.32
CA LEU A 421 -18.76 4.81 4.09
C LEU A 421 -19.41 4.40 5.43
N ALA A 422 -18.61 3.86 6.35
CA ALA A 422 -19.08 3.40 7.65
C ALA A 422 -19.68 4.53 8.48
N ALA A 423 -19.07 5.72 8.48
CA ALA A 423 -19.57 6.85 9.23
C ALA A 423 -20.93 7.35 8.71
N SER A 424 -21.14 7.31 7.40
CA SER A 424 -22.45 7.61 6.80
C SER A 424 -23.51 6.55 7.15
N LEU A 425 -23.15 5.26 7.13
CA LEU A 425 -24.08 4.20 7.52
C LEU A 425 -24.38 4.18 9.02
N ALA A 426 -23.41 4.52 9.88
CA ALA A 426 -23.64 4.67 11.32
C ALA A 426 -24.68 5.75 11.63
N LEU A 427 -24.65 6.88 10.90
CA LEU A 427 -25.67 7.92 11.01
C LEU A 427 -27.05 7.36 10.66
N ILE A 428 -27.16 6.57 9.58
CA ILE A 428 -28.43 5.91 9.23
C ILE A 428 -28.87 4.98 10.37
N GLY A 429 -27.97 4.16 10.92
CA GLY A 429 -28.28 3.28 12.05
C GLY A 429 -28.76 4.03 13.29
N ALA A 430 -28.15 5.17 13.63
CA ALA A 430 -28.58 6.03 14.73
C ALA A 430 -30.00 6.59 14.48
N VAL A 431 -30.26 7.12 13.28
CA VAL A 431 -31.58 7.64 12.91
C VAL A 431 -32.65 6.54 12.92
N VAL A 432 -32.33 5.36 12.41
CA VAL A 432 -33.25 4.20 12.42
C VAL A 432 -33.63 3.83 13.85
N TRP A 433 -32.67 3.84 14.79
CA TRP A 433 -32.99 3.60 16.18
C TRP A 433 -33.87 4.69 16.78
N GLU A 434 -33.60 5.97 16.50
CA GLU A 434 -34.41 7.10 16.98
C GLU A 434 -35.86 7.08 16.48
N PHE A 435 -36.15 6.41 15.37
CA PHE A 435 -37.53 6.17 14.89
C PHE A 435 -38.25 5.07 15.66
N VAL A 436 -37.50 4.17 16.30
CA VAL A 436 -38.03 3.03 17.05
C VAL A 436 -38.13 3.33 18.54
N ASP A 437 -37.20 4.10 19.10
CA ASP A 437 -37.15 4.46 20.52
C ASP A 437 -37.75 5.85 20.78
N PRO A 438 -38.99 5.94 21.31
CA PRO A 438 -39.63 7.22 21.58
C PRO A 438 -38.95 8.01 22.71
N ASN A 439 -38.07 7.38 23.51
CA ASN A 439 -37.35 8.05 24.59
C ASN A 439 -36.06 8.74 24.10
N GLN A 440 -35.56 8.35 22.93
CA GLN A 440 -34.33 8.91 22.39
C GLN A 440 -34.63 10.17 21.57
N LYS A 441 -34.47 11.33 22.22
CA LYS A 441 -34.74 12.66 21.65
C LYS A 441 -33.69 13.12 20.63
N GLY A 442 -33.38 12.30 19.64
CA GLY A 442 -32.49 12.64 18.53
C GLY A 442 -33.21 13.32 17.35
N LEU A 443 -32.45 13.62 16.29
CA LEU A 443 -32.97 14.29 15.10
C LEU A 443 -33.97 13.43 14.33
N GLY A 444 -33.82 12.11 14.32
CA GLY A 444 -34.77 11.19 13.72
C GLY A 444 -36.15 11.30 14.38
N LEU A 445 -36.19 11.33 15.71
CA LEU A 445 -37.43 11.59 16.44
C LEU A 445 -37.97 13.00 16.14
N ALA A 446 -37.11 14.01 16.04
CA ALA A 446 -37.54 15.37 15.69
C ALA A 446 -38.21 15.42 14.29
N VAL A 447 -37.69 14.68 13.31
CA VAL A 447 -38.31 14.50 11.98
C VAL A 447 -39.69 13.85 12.11
N GLN A 448 -39.80 12.78 12.89
CA GLN A 448 -41.06 12.06 13.10
C GLN A 448 -42.12 12.93 13.78
N VAL A 449 -41.75 13.58 14.89
CA VAL A 449 -42.62 14.48 15.66
C VAL A 449 -43.10 15.64 14.80
N ALA A 450 -42.21 16.30 14.07
CA ALA A 450 -42.58 17.39 13.15
C ALA A 450 -43.54 16.90 12.05
N GLY A 451 -43.35 15.66 11.57
CA GLY A 451 -44.27 15.01 10.64
C GLY A 451 -45.67 14.78 11.22
N VAL A 452 -45.78 14.29 12.46
CA VAL A 452 -47.05 14.08 13.16
C VAL A 452 -47.80 15.40 13.37
N TYR A 453 -47.10 16.45 13.77
CA TYR A 453 -47.68 17.79 13.98
C TYR A 453 -47.80 18.61 12.70
N GLN A 454 -47.60 18.00 11.53
CA GLN A 454 -47.73 18.69 10.24
C GLN A 454 -46.79 19.91 10.07
N ASN A 455 -45.74 20.04 10.89
CA ASN A 455 -44.72 21.07 10.80
C ASN A 455 -43.62 20.67 9.79
N LYS A 456 -43.89 20.89 8.50
CA LYS A 456 -42.94 20.55 7.43
C LYS A 456 -41.65 21.36 7.48
N ALA A 457 -41.72 22.65 7.87
CA ALA A 457 -40.52 23.47 8.00
C ALA A 457 -39.56 22.89 9.04
N GLY A 458 -40.07 22.46 10.20
CA GLY A 458 -39.30 21.80 11.25
C GLY A 458 -38.78 20.43 10.82
N GLN A 459 -39.58 19.66 10.07
CA GLN A 459 -39.16 18.37 9.51
C GLN A 459 -37.96 18.53 8.57
N PHE A 460 -38.03 19.49 7.64
CA PHE A 460 -36.93 19.81 6.71
C PHE A 460 -35.72 20.40 7.44
N ALA A 461 -35.89 21.17 8.52
CA ALA A 461 -34.79 21.69 9.32
C ALA A 461 -33.98 20.57 9.99
N ALA A 462 -34.65 19.58 10.58
CA ALA A 462 -33.99 18.42 11.18
C ALA A 462 -33.28 17.54 10.11
N ILE A 463 -33.91 17.33 8.94
CA ILE A 463 -33.27 16.63 7.81
C ILE A 463 -32.04 17.40 7.30
N ALA A 464 -32.12 18.72 7.18
CA ALA A 464 -31.00 19.55 6.74
C ALA A 464 -29.79 19.42 7.69
N LEU A 465 -30.02 19.34 9.01
CA LEU A 465 -28.96 19.09 9.99
C LEU A 465 -28.34 17.69 9.87
N LEU A 466 -29.15 16.65 9.62
CA LEU A 466 -28.64 15.29 9.34
C LEU A 466 -27.75 15.27 8.09
N VAL A 467 -28.21 15.91 7.00
CA VAL A 467 -27.43 16.02 5.76
C VAL A 467 -26.15 16.82 5.99
N ALA A 468 -26.22 17.95 6.69
CA ALA A 468 -25.06 18.78 7.00
C ALA A 468 -24.02 18.00 7.82
N TYR A 469 -24.45 17.21 8.80
CA TYR A 469 -23.56 16.33 9.56
C TYR A 469 -22.91 15.26 8.66
N GLY A 470 -23.69 14.56 7.84
CA GLY A 470 -23.17 13.55 6.91
C GLY A 470 -22.11 14.13 5.96
N VAL A 471 -22.37 15.31 5.40
CA VAL A 471 -21.42 16.05 4.55
C VAL A 471 -20.19 16.48 5.34
N LEU A 472 -20.35 17.02 6.54
CA LEU A 472 -19.24 17.42 7.40
C LEU A 472 -18.31 16.24 7.70
N VAL A 473 -18.85 15.10 8.11
CA VAL A 473 -18.08 13.88 8.41
C VAL A 473 -17.38 13.37 7.15
N TYR A 474 -18.08 13.34 6.01
CA TYR A 474 -17.49 12.96 4.72
C TYR A 474 -16.29 13.86 4.37
N LEU A 475 -16.42 15.18 4.52
CA LEU A 475 -15.37 16.15 4.24
C LEU A 475 -14.20 16.04 5.23
N LEU A 476 -14.47 15.80 6.52
CA LEU A 476 -13.44 15.60 7.54
C LEU A 476 -12.61 14.34 7.24
N ILE A 477 -13.27 13.21 6.94
CA ILE A 477 -12.58 11.94 6.63
C ILE A 477 -11.82 12.08 5.30
N THR A 478 -12.41 12.69 4.28
CA THR A 478 -11.72 12.93 2.99
C THR A 478 -10.54 13.89 3.15
N GLY A 479 -10.67 14.90 4.02
CA GLY A 479 -9.58 15.80 4.37
C GLY A 479 -8.44 15.07 5.08
N LEU A 480 -8.77 14.16 6.00
CA LEU A 480 -7.80 13.29 6.67
C LEU A 480 -7.11 12.35 5.67
N GLU A 481 -7.87 11.69 4.80
CA GLU A 481 -7.37 10.83 3.72
C GLU A 481 -6.37 11.60 2.85
N ARG A 482 -6.74 12.78 2.36
CA ARG A 482 -5.84 13.63 1.55
C ARG A 482 -4.58 14.04 2.30
N ARG A 483 -4.67 14.38 3.59
CA ARG A 483 -3.49 14.71 4.41
C ARG A 483 -2.56 13.50 4.57
N VAL A 484 -3.14 12.31 4.80
CA VAL A 484 -2.38 11.06 4.92
C VAL A 484 -1.72 10.70 3.58
N MET A 485 -2.40 10.86 2.44
CA MET A 485 -1.81 10.62 1.12
C MET A 485 -0.71 11.61 0.76
N ARG A 486 -0.90 12.90 1.07
CA ARG A 486 0.14 13.93 0.85
C ARG A 486 1.42 13.62 1.63
N ARG A 487 1.30 13.15 2.87
CA ARG A 487 2.45 12.68 3.67
C ARG A 487 3.12 11.42 3.10
N ARG A 488 2.54 10.79 2.08
CA ARG A 488 3.03 9.60 1.38
C ARG A 488 3.43 9.89 -0.08
N GLY A 489 3.51 11.16 -0.46
CA GLY A 489 3.97 11.56 -1.80
C GLY A 489 2.99 11.31 -2.95
N ARG A 490 1.69 11.12 -2.65
CA ARG A 490 0.61 11.06 -3.64
C ARG A 490 -0.24 12.33 -3.63
#